data_AF-A0A7W2PL97-F1
#
_entry.id   AF-A0A7W2PL97-F1
#
_cell.length_a   1.000
_cell.length_b   1.000
_cell.length_c   1.000
_cell.angle_alpha   90.00
_cell.angle_beta   90.00
_cell.angle_gamma   90.00
#
_symmetry.space_group_name_H-M   'P 1'
#
loop_
_entity.id
_entity.type
_entity.pdbx_description
1 polymer ?
#
loop_
_entity_poly.entity_id
_entity_poly.type
_entity_poly.pdbx_seq_one_letter_code
_entity_poly.pdbx_strand_id
1 'polypeptide(L)' 'MTPTQARNIFFFDELLENKNYGRCRGSGLLINTENGWKILQYNLSILVPNAIALQVVASIKGYQATTITK' A
#
# COMPACT_ATOMS: atom_id res chain seq x y z
N MET A 1 3.98 -3.76 -24.35
CA MET A 1 3.64 -4.49 -23.11
C MET A 1 4.33 -5.84 -23.17
N THR A 2 5.31 -6.09 -22.30
CA THR A 2 6.00 -7.39 -22.22
C THR A 2 5.10 -8.38 -21.48
N PRO A 3 4.72 -9.52 -22.08
CA PRO A 3 3.94 -10.52 -21.38
C PRO A 3 4.79 -11.13 -20.26
N THR A 4 4.38 -10.90 -19.01
CA THR A 4 5.04 -11.47 -17.83
C THR A 4 4.43 -12.82 -17.50
N GLN A 5 5.27 -13.84 -17.35
CA GLN A 5 4.83 -15.16 -16.93
C GLN A 5 4.67 -15.21 -15.40
N ALA A 6 3.50 -15.63 -14.92
CA ALA A 6 3.15 -15.60 -13.49
C ALA A 6 4.13 -16.38 -12.59
N ARG A 7 4.87 -17.35 -13.14
CA ARG A 7 5.86 -18.16 -12.40
C ARG A 7 7.04 -17.38 -11.79
N ASN A 8 7.29 -16.16 -12.25
CA ASN A 8 8.38 -15.31 -11.76
C ASN A 8 7.90 -14.20 -10.81
N ILE A 9 6.63 -14.21 -10.42
CA ILE A 9 6.03 -13.20 -9.54
C ILE A 9 5.94 -13.76 -8.12
N PHE A 10 6.40 -12.97 -7.15
CA PHE A 10 6.40 -13.32 -5.74
C PHE A 10 5.73 -12.20 -4.95
N PHE A 11 4.95 -12.56 -3.92
CA PHE A 11 4.37 -11.56 -3.03
C PHE A 11 5.29 -11.35 -1.83
N PHE A 12 5.30 -10.12 -1.30
CA PHE A 12 5.86 -9.84 0.01
C PHE A 12 4.83 -9.04 0.82
N ASP A 13 4.94 -9.17 2.12
CA ASP A 13 4.12 -8.48 3.10
C ASP A 13 4.95 -8.25 4.35
N GLU A 14 5.16 -6.99 4.69
CA GLU A 14 6.04 -6.54 5.76
C GLU A 14 5.34 -5.53 6.67
N LEU A 15 5.70 -5.57 7.95
CA LEU A 15 5.33 -4.56 8.93
C LEU A 15 6.52 -3.62 9.11
N LEU A 16 6.24 -2.33 9.02
CA LEU A 16 7.24 -1.26 9.02
C LEU A 16 6.88 -0.23 10.10
N GLU A 17 7.88 0.32 10.77
CA GLU A 17 7.69 1.46 11.67
C GLU A 17 8.26 2.72 11.01
N ASN A 18 7.40 3.71 10.76
CA ASN A 18 7.77 4.98 10.14
C ASN A 18 7.65 6.12 11.15
N LYS A 19 8.64 7.02 11.19
CA LYS A 19 8.66 8.15 12.14
C LYS A 19 7.45 9.09 12.02
N ASN A 20 6.90 9.26 10.81
CA ASN A 20 5.79 10.18 10.54
C ASN A 20 4.43 9.46 10.47
N TYR A 21 4.41 8.23 9.94
CA TYR A 21 3.17 7.47 9.71
C TYR A 21 2.89 6.41 10.78
N GLY A 22 3.81 6.21 11.73
CA GLY A 22 3.74 5.15 12.72
C GLY A 22 3.84 3.77 12.06
N ARG A 23 3.06 2.81 12.58
CA ARG A 23 3.05 1.44 12.09
C ARG A 23 2.32 1.32 10.74
N CYS A 24 3.07 0.90 9.74
CA CYS A 24 2.60 0.68 8.38
C CYS A 24 2.72 -0.79 7.98
N ARG A 25 1.97 -1.16 6.95
CA ARG A 25 2.11 -2.45 6.26
C ARG A 25 2.50 -2.19 4.81
N GLY A 26 3.71 -2.61 4.45
CA GLY A 26 4.18 -2.64 3.08
C GLY A 26 3.82 -3.97 2.46
N SER A 27 3.15 -3.98 1.32
CA SER A 27 2.83 -5.21 0.60
C SER A 27 3.03 -4.99 -0.88
N GLY A 28 3.31 -6.06 -1.62
CA GLY A 28 3.51 -5.90 -3.04
C GLY A 28 3.98 -7.15 -3.75
N LEU A 29 4.39 -6.92 -5.00
CA LEU A 29 4.84 -7.96 -5.91
C LEU A 29 6.28 -7.69 -6.34
N LEU A 30 7.10 -8.73 -6.27
CA LEU A 30 8.42 -8.79 -6.84
C LEU A 30 8.37 -9.62 -8.11
N ILE A 31 9.19 -9.26 -9.09
CA ILE A 31 9.41 -10.05 -10.30
C ILE A 31 10.88 -10.41 -10.40
N ASN A 32 11.18 -11.68 -10.62
CA ASN A 32 12.52 -12.13 -10.97
C ASN A 32 12.73 -12.01 -12.48
N THR A 33 13.63 -11.11 -12.88
CA THR A 33 14.01 -10.88 -14.28
C THR A 33 15.42 -11.40 -14.53
N GLU A 34 15.84 -11.51 -15.79
CA GLU A 34 17.22 -11.85 -16.15
C GLU A 34 18.26 -10.88 -15.55
N ASN A 35 17.85 -9.63 -15.28
CA ASN A 35 18.66 -8.59 -14.66
C ASN A 35 18.50 -8.54 -13.13
N GLY A 36 17.88 -9.56 -12.52
CA GLY A 36 17.63 -9.66 -11.08
C GLY A 36 16.22 -9.26 -10.66
N TRP A 37 16.06 -9.12 -9.35
CA TRP A 37 14.78 -8.82 -8.70
C TRP A 37 14.37 -7.37 -8.88
N LYS A 38 13.10 -7.14 -9.24
CA LYS A 38 12.51 -5.80 -9.33
C LYS A 38 11.18 -5.76 -8.60
N ILE A 39 10.81 -4.59 -8.08
CA ILE A 39 9.48 -4.33 -7.55
C ILE A 39 8.54 -4.09 -8.73
N LEU A 40 7.53 -4.94 -8.87
CA LEU A 40 6.47 -4.80 -9.86
C LEU A 40 5.35 -3.88 -9.36
N GLN A 41 5.02 -3.98 -8.08
CA GLN A 41 4.02 -3.15 -7.40
C GLN A 41 4.38 -3.02 -5.92
N TYR A 42 4.18 -1.83 -5.37
CA TYR A 42 4.36 -1.55 -3.94
C TYR A 42 3.16 -0.78 -3.40
N ASN A 43 2.56 -1.30 -2.34
CA ASN A 43 1.44 -0.70 -1.62
C ASN A 43 1.86 -0.47 -0.18
N LEU A 44 1.86 0.79 0.26
CA LEU A 44 2.05 1.16 1.66
C LEU A 44 0.71 1.56 2.26
N SER A 45 0.30 0.90 3.34
CA SER A 45 -0.93 1.20 4.05
C SER A 45 -0.65 1.60 5.50
N ILE A 46 -1.31 2.67 5.95
CA ILE A 46 -1.32 3.07 7.36
C ILE A 46 -2.31 2.16 8.10
N LEU A 47 -1.87 1.58 9.21
CA LEU A 47 -2.72 0.72 10.02
C LEU A 47 -3.53 1.56 11.00
N VAL A 48 -4.86 1.44 10.93
CA VAL A 48 -5.77 2.17 11.82
C VAL A 48 -6.28 1.24 12.91
N PRO A 49 -6.02 1.52 14.21
CA PRO A 49 -6.60 0.75 15.30
C PRO A 49 -8.13 0.77 15.28
N ASN A 50 -8.76 -0.38 15.54
CA ASN A 50 -10.23 -0.50 15.53
C ASN A 50 -10.92 0.51 16.46
N ALA A 51 -10.29 0.86 17.59
CA ALA A 51 -10.82 1.84 18.54
C ALA A 51 -11.03 3.25 17.94
N ILE A 52 -10.29 3.63 16.89
CA ILE A 52 -10.39 4.95 16.25
C ILE A 52 -10.90 4.90 14.80
N ALA A 53 -11.23 3.71 14.29
CA ALA A 53 -11.58 3.50 12.88
C ALA A 53 -12.75 4.39 12.42
N LEU A 54 -13.79 4.54 13.24
CA LEU A 54 -14.96 5.38 12.91
C LEU A 54 -14.60 6.85 12.75
N GLN A 55 -13.69 7.37 13.59
CA GLN A 55 -13.25 8.77 13.52
C GLN A 55 -12.47 9.02 12.24
N VAL A 56 -11.55 8.10 11.90
CA VAL A 56 -10.77 8.19 10.65
C VAL A 56 -11.68 8.14 9.43
N VAL A 57 -12.66 7.23 9.40
CA VAL A 57 -13.64 7.16 8.29
C VAL A 57 -14.44 8.46 8.15
N ALA A 58 -14.85 9.07 9.27
CA ALA A 58 -15.55 10.36 9.24
C ALA A 58 -14.65 11.47 8.65
N SER A 59 -13.39 11.54 9.06
CA SER A 59 -12.42 12.50 8.51
C SER A 59 -12.21 12.31 7.01
N ILE A 60 -12.02 11.07 6.55
CA ILE A 60 -11.85 10.76 5.12
C ILE A 60 -13.04 11.26 4.30
N LYS A 61 -14.27 11.00 4.77
CA LYS A 61 -15.50 11.49 4.10
C LYS A 61 -15.52 13.01 4.02
N GLY A 62 -15.12 13.70 5.09
CA GLY A 62 -15.04 15.16 5.11
C GLY A 62 -14.08 15.71 4.06
N TYR A 63 -12.90 15.12 3.92
CA TYR A 63 -11.93 15.51 2.88
C TYR A 63 -12.46 15.25 1.46
N GLN A 64 -13.04 14.07 1.21
CA GLN A 64 -13.58 13.71 -0.11
C GLN A 64 -14.72 14.64 -0.54
N ALA A 65 -15.63 14.99 0.38
CA ALA A 65 -16.71 15.92 0.11
C ALA A 65 -16.20 17.32 -0.24
N THR A 66 -15.13 17.78 0.40
CA THR A 66 -14.53 19.10 0.17
C THR A 66 -13.84 19.19 -1.19
N THR A 67 -13.29 18.09 -1.70
CA THR A 67 -12.60 18.04 -3.01
C THR A 67 -13.55 18.05 -4.20
N ILE A 68 -14.80 17.62 -4.04
CA ILE A 68 -15.80 17.56 -5.14
C ILE A 68 -16.39 18.94 -5.46
N THR A 69 -16.29 19.91 -4.54
CA THR A 69 -16.91 21.25 -4.69
C THR A 69 -15.93 22.33 -5.18
N LYS A 70 -14.73 21.97 -5.68
CA LYS A 70 -13.74 22.91 -6.19
C LYS A 70 -13.32 22.60 -7.61
#